data_AF-A0A7W5EJR3-F1
#
_entry.id   AF-A0A7W5EJR3-F1
#
_cell.length_a   1.000
_cell.length_b   1.000
_cell.length_c   1.000
_cell.angle_alpha   90.00
_cell.angle_beta   90.00
_cell.angle_gamma   90.00
#
_symmetry.space_group_name_H-M   'P 1'
#
loop_
_entity.id
_entity.type
_entity.pdbx_description
1 polymer ?
#
loop_
_entity_poly.entity_id
_entity_poly.type
_entity_poly.pdbx_seq_one_letter_code
_entity_poly.pdbx_strand_id
1 'polypeptide(L)'
;MGLIKKLFGKKAPVPQADAAALPEKTISVTDAYGRRLEVNREQWRTSILPHNFAQNLAKPDSLAGLIIDALNSGFAAEALEPARHLCQTDTNPRRGAVLLAVTLLDLKRFEEARAVLEEARVRLGDDVSLLTNLAKAHSGLGQDAQSASILWQAIECDPNFENALMWHAAMATEQGGEAAQRAFFARVAELPGSWRAQLWLARAALEAGDLPRAREIYGLVLARAIPVPADALQQISGDLGRNGHLELLLELVSPVFDVDRHGLAVGNNLIKANLDVGHIAQARRLLEALYRQQRPDWEEHLLYWDNAIATAEKRFGPVETETPLTVGLLKLEQPVWVREALDAGSLLPTRDANSPVVVFMAGSCTSPQSGDSVISQRTDALGRLSRGMPMYLAEQVLLRTSARTCYIQPWMKSGGFVLARMPWDVDGLRAAQIAGDYAVLSHVDSTVTPWHFHLDVIRMADQAVVASWQHELDVNDPSAAIRRSEDALVARLLDEPGLFATAVPGGLEPPDQNWLAHAVAAMEQGLAVSCASLDGVPEEFLFAERNIFNSMLQLCLQLPANARARLLLLGALHREAMRKPAIAAEYRDRVLLLQKEHPLTGVAGDVVEEATRRVVEAMAVDTSQVS
;
A
#
# COMPACT_ATOMS: atom_id res chain seq x y z
N MET A 1 25.08 -18.46 35.51
CA MET A 1 25.19 -17.30 34.61
C MET A 1 24.85 -17.68 33.17
N GLY A 2 23.58 -17.96 32.86
CA GLY A 2 23.19 -18.34 31.51
C GLY A 2 21.74 -18.81 31.43
N LEU A 3 20.83 -17.88 31.13
CA LEU A 3 19.58 -18.02 30.35
C LEU A 3 18.74 -16.72 30.43
N ILE A 4 18.94 -15.89 31.46
CA ILE A 4 18.43 -14.49 31.52
C ILE A 4 18.89 -13.69 30.28
N LYS A 5 20.10 -13.95 29.77
CA LYS A 5 20.64 -13.38 28.52
C LYS A 5 19.93 -13.88 27.24
N LYS A 6 19.14 -14.96 27.30
CA LYS A 6 18.35 -15.52 26.18
C LYS A 6 16.90 -15.00 26.15
N LEU A 7 16.37 -14.46 27.24
CA LEU A 7 15.09 -13.73 27.24
C LEU A 7 15.26 -12.31 26.67
N PHE A 8 16.45 -11.73 26.80
CA PHE A 8 16.83 -10.44 26.21
C PHE A 8 17.74 -10.57 24.97
N GLY A 9 17.76 -11.74 24.33
CA GLY A 9 18.52 -12.03 23.11
C GLY A 9 17.61 -12.59 22.03
N LYS A 10 17.63 -11.98 20.83
CA LYS A 10 16.82 -12.32 19.65
C LYS A 10 16.63 -13.84 19.49
N LYS A 11 15.37 -14.31 19.50
CA LYS A 11 14.99 -15.67 19.07
C LYS A 11 14.87 -15.73 17.54
N ALA A 12 15.20 -16.90 16.98
CA ALA A 12 15.13 -17.20 15.55
C ALA A 12 13.68 -17.15 15.00
N PRO A 13 13.48 -16.66 13.78
CA PRO A 13 12.17 -16.59 13.12
C PRO A 13 11.77 -17.91 12.41
N VAL A 14 10.47 -18.18 12.39
CA VAL A 14 9.75 -18.96 11.34
C VAL A 14 10.03 -18.26 10.00
N PRO A 15 10.18 -18.95 8.84
CA PRO A 15 10.75 -18.35 7.63
C PRO A 15 9.94 -17.15 7.10
N GLN A 16 10.27 -15.97 7.62
CA GLN A 16 10.24 -14.70 6.93
C GLN A 16 11.49 -14.66 6.05
N ALA A 17 11.34 -14.16 4.82
CA ALA A 17 12.47 -13.85 3.95
C ALA A 17 13.56 -13.13 4.76
N ASP A 18 14.80 -13.62 4.64
CA ASP A 18 15.95 -13.26 5.47
C ASP A 18 16.12 -11.75 5.67
N ALA A 19 15.70 -11.23 6.83
CA ALA A 19 16.16 -9.97 7.37
C ALA A 19 17.27 -10.25 8.39
N ALA A 20 18.47 -10.50 7.88
CA ALA A 20 19.67 -10.52 8.69
C ALA A 20 19.83 -9.17 9.41
N ALA A 21 19.92 -9.20 10.74
CA ALA A 21 20.09 -8.00 11.57
C ALA A 21 21.46 -7.35 11.37
N LEU A 22 21.55 -6.46 10.38
CA LEU A 22 22.50 -5.36 10.34
C LEU A 22 21.99 -4.23 11.26
N PRO A 23 22.85 -3.36 11.82
CA PRO A 23 22.37 -2.08 12.33
C PRO A 23 21.75 -1.34 11.15
N GLU A 24 20.43 -1.18 11.16
CA GLU A 24 19.74 -0.45 10.10
C GLU A 24 20.35 0.96 10.03
N LYS A 25 21.02 1.24 8.91
CA LYS A 25 21.64 2.55 8.65
C LYS A 25 20.58 3.66 8.57
N THR A 26 19.31 3.28 8.51
CA THR A 26 18.16 4.17 8.35
C THR A 26 17.07 3.89 9.39
N ILE A 27 16.19 4.85 9.57
CA ILE A 27 14.95 4.81 10.35
C ILE A 27 13.82 5.08 9.36
N SER A 28 12.78 4.24 9.41
CA SER A 28 11.62 4.37 8.56
C SER A 28 10.55 5.27 9.20
N VAL A 29 10.08 6.27 8.46
CA VAL A 29 9.00 7.18 8.90
C VAL A 29 7.96 7.36 7.80
N THR A 30 6.74 7.74 8.16
CA THR A 30 5.67 7.99 7.20
C THR A 30 5.28 9.47 7.20
N ASP A 31 5.15 10.08 6.02
CA ASP A 31 4.73 11.48 5.88
C ASP A 31 3.20 11.66 5.79
N ALA A 32 2.74 12.91 5.71
CA ALA A 32 1.31 13.25 5.65
C ALA A 32 0.58 12.75 4.39
N TYR A 33 1.32 12.34 3.35
CA TYR A 33 0.77 11.71 2.15
C TYR A 33 0.73 10.18 2.25
N GLY A 34 1.17 9.62 3.38
CA GLY A 34 1.27 8.17 3.60
C GLY A 34 2.52 7.55 2.99
N ARG A 35 3.52 8.35 2.58
CA ARG A 35 4.74 7.82 1.95
C ARG A 35 5.74 7.38 3.01
N ARG A 36 6.34 6.23 2.80
CA ARG A 36 7.45 5.73 3.61
C ARG A 36 8.76 6.39 3.20
N LEU A 37 9.44 7.01 4.16
CA LEU A 37 10.73 7.68 4.02
C LEU A 37 11.77 6.96 4.86
N GLU A 38 12.95 6.74 4.30
CA GLU A 38 14.11 6.17 5.01
C GLU A 38 15.09 7.30 5.35
N VAL A 39 15.34 7.52 6.65
CA VAL A 39 16.21 8.59 7.14
C VAL A 39 17.45 8.01 7.76
N ASN A 40 18.64 8.55 7.50
CA ASN A 40 19.86 8.06 8.13
C ASN A 40 19.75 8.05 9.67
N ARG A 41 20.16 6.95 10.30
CA ARG A 41 20.00 6.72 11.75
C ARG A 41 20.77 7.72 12.61
N GLU A 42 21.96 8.16 12.18
CA GLU A 42 22.75 9.15 12.91
C GLU A 42 22.16 10.56 12.75
N GLN A 43 21.65 10.88 11.56
CA GLN A 43 20.89 12.11 11.33
C GLN A 43 19.62 12.14 12.20
N TRP A 44 18.91 11.01 12.28
CA TRP A 44 17.76 10.85 13.16
C TRP A 44 18.13 11.13 14.62
N ARG A 45 19.17 10.46 15.11
CA ARG A 45 19.67 10.59 16.48
C ARG A 45 20.10 12.01 16.85
N THR A 46 20.84 12.68 15.95
CA THR A 46 21.52 13.95 16.28
C THR A 46 20.70 15.19 15.95
N SER A 47 19.81 15.12 14.96
CA SER A 47 19.09 16.28 14.45
C SER A 47 17.58 16.18 14.70
N ILE A 48 16.97 15.05 14.33
CA ILE A 48 15.51 14.95 14.28
C ILE A 48 14.94 14.62 15.66
N LEU A 49 15.46 13.59 16.32
CA LEU A 49 14.96 13.14 17.62
C LEU A 49 15.09 14.23 18.70
N PRO A 50 16.22 14.95 18.85
CA PRO A 50 16.32 16.04 19.83
C PRO A 50 15.36 17.20 19.52
N HIS A 51 15.17 17.52 18.24
CA HIS A 51 14.21 18.55 17.83
C HIS A 51 12.77 18.15 18.18
N ASN A 52 12.39 16.90 17.90
CA ASN A 52 11.06 16.37 18.22
C ASN A 52 10.81 16.37 19.73
N PHE A 53 11.79 15.98 20.55
CA PHE A 53 11.69 16.08 22.00
C PHE A 53 11.50 17.52 22.47
N ALA A 54 12.30 18.46 21.95
CA ALA A 54 12.18 19.88 22.31
C ALA A 54 10.80 20.46 21.96
N GLN A 55 10.26 20.15 20.78
CA GLN A 55 8.93 20.61 20.35
C GLN A 55 7.77 20.03 21.17
N ASN A 56 7.97 18.86 21.79
CA ASN A 56 6.92 18.14 22.51
C ASN A 56 7.13 18.10 24.02
N LEU A 57 8.14 18.81 24.55
CA LEU A 57 8.49 18.77 25.97
C LEU A 57 7.30 19.14 26.89
N ALA A 58 6.49 20.12 26.49
CA ALA A 58 5.32 20.57 27.23
C ALA A 58 4.01 19.81 26.89
N LYS A 59 4.10 18.71 26.13
CA LYS A 59 2.95 17.91 25.66
C LYS A 59 3.10 16.47 26.16
N PRO A 60 2.62 16.14 27.38
CA PRO A 60 2.90 14.85 28.02
C PRO A 60 2.59 13.62 27.16
N ASP A 61 1.45 13.62 26.47
CA ASP A 61 1.06 12.47 25.62
C ASP A 61 1.97 12.30 24.40
N SER A 62 2.29 13.41 23.71
CA SER A 62 3.23 13.39 22.59
C SER A 62 4.65 13.03 23.02
N LEU A 63 5.08 13.53 24.18
CA LEU A 63 6.38 13.21 24.74
C LEU A 63 6.48 11.73 25.13
N ALA A 64 5.44 11.17 25.73
CA ALA A 64 5.37 9.75 26.06
C ALA A 64 5.49 8.87 24.80
N GLY A 65 4.76 9.20 23.72
CA GLY A 65 4.87 8.51 22.44
C GLY A 65 6.29 8.54 21.88
N LEU A 66 6.91 9.72 21.84
CA LEU A 66 8.29 9.88 21.34
C LEU A 66 9.32 9.10 22.17
N ILE A 67 9.14 9.02 23.50
CA ILE A 67 10.00 8.21 24.37
C ILE A 67 9.86 6.73 24.02
N ILE A 68 8.63 6.23 23.87
CA ILE A 68 8.37 4.83 23.48
C ILE A 68 9.04 4.53 22.13
N ASP A 69 8.86 5.40 21.13
CA ASP A 69 9.46 5.23 19.81
C ASP A 69 10.99 5.24 19.87
N ALA A 70 11.58 6.12 20.68
CA ALA A 70 13.01 6.19 20.91
C ALA A 70 13.54 4.91 21.57
N LEU A 71 12.86 4.39 22.58
CA LEU A 71 13.24 3.14 23.26
C LEU A 71 13.16 1.94 22.31
N ASN A 72 12.06 1.80 21.57
CA ASN A 72 11.90 0.76 20.54
C ASN A 72 12.99 0.83 19.47
N SER A 73 13.44 2.05 19.16
CA SER A 73 14.52 2.31 18.21
C SER A 73 15.92 2.21 18.82
N GLY A 74 16.06 1.88 20.10
CA GLY A 74 17.35 1.71 20.79
C GLY A 74 18.06 3.01 21.20
N PHE A 75 17.34 4.12 21.33
CA PHE A 75 17.84 5.45 21.71
C PHE A 75 17.54 5.78 23.19
N ALA A 76 17.73 4.81 24.09
CA ALA A 76 17.45 4.97 25.51
C ALA A 76 18.29 6.08 26.18
N ALA A 77 19.51 6.33 25.68
CA ALA A 77 20.35 7.40 26.20
C ALA A 77 19.76 8.79 25.90
N GLU A 78 19.28 8.98 24.67
CA GLU A 78 18.64 10.22 24.22
C GLU A 78 17.26 10.43 24.87
N ALA A 79 16.55 9.34 25.18
CA ALA A 79 15.24 9.38 25.82
C ALA A 79 15.28 9.66 27.34
N LEU A 80 16.45 9.55 27.99
CA LEU A 80 16.56 9.62 29.45
C LEU A 80 16.09 10.95 30.05
N GLU A 81 16.61 12.08 29.56
CA GLU A 81 16.22 13.40 30.07
C GLU A 81 14.76 13.74 29.76
N PRO A 82 14.24 13.49 28.54
CA PRO A 82 12.80 13.53 28.27
C PRO A 82 11.97 12.69 29.24
N ALA A 83 12.39 11.46 29.56
CA ALA A 83 11.67 10.58 30.48
C ALA A 83 11.71 11.07 31.93
N ARG A 84 12.83 11.66 32.38
CA ARG A 84 12.92 12.33 33.70
C ARG A 84 11.97 13.51 33.77
N HIS A 85 11.94 14.35 32.72
CA HIS A 85 11.02 15.47 32.63
C HIS A 85 9.57 14.99 32.70
N LEU A 86 9.20 14.02 31.87
CA LEU A 86 7.86 13.45 31.85
C LEU A 86 7.47 12.89 33.23
N CYS A 87 8.34 12.12 33.90
CA CYS A 87 8.05 11.58 35.23
C CYS A 87 7.68 12.65 36.28
N GLN A 88 8.16 13.89 36.11
CA GLN A 88 7.87 15.01 37.01
C GLN A 88 6.62 15.80 36.59
N THR A 89 6.32 15.89 35.29
CA THR A 89 5.30 16.80 34.73
C THR A 89 4.07 16.09 34.17
N ASP A 90 4.10 14.77 34.03
CA ASP A 90 3.03 14.00 33.39
C ASP A 90 1.73 14.08 34.20
N THR A 91 0.64 14.37 33.50
CA THR A 91 -0.73 14.30 34.05
C THR A 91 -1.13 12.88 34.43
N ASN A 92 -0.46 11.87 33.86
CA ASN A 92 -0.50 10.49 34.31
C ASN A 92 0.81 10.13 35.05
N PRO A 93 0.87 10.30 36.38
CA PRO A 93 2.10 10.09 37.16
C PRO A 93 2.59 8.64 37.12
N ARG A 94 1.70 7.67 36.85
CA ARG A 94 2.08 6.25 36.71
C ARG A 94 2.82 6.02 35.40
N ARG A 95 2.30 6.55 34.29
CA ARG A 95 2.96 6.48 32.96
C ARG A 95 4.35 7.09 33.01
N GLY A 96 4.49 8.30 33.56
CA GLY A 96 5.78 8.97 33.68
C GLY A 96 6.81 8.16 34.46
N ALA A 97 6.43 7.59 35.61
CA ALA A 97 7.31 6.74 36.41
C ALA A 97 7.71 5.44 35.69
N VAL A 98 6.76 4.78 35.03
CA VAL A 98 7.03 3.56 34.25
C VAL A 98 7.99 3.83 33.09
N LEU A 99 7.78 4.90 32.32
CA LEU A 99 8.64 5.22 31.17
C LEU A 99 10.07 5.58 31.59
N LEU A 100 10.23 6.34 32.68
CA LEU A 100 11.54 6.59 33.26
C LEU A 100 12.21 5.30 33.72
N ALA A 101 11.48 4.44 34.44
CA ALA A 101 12.02 3.17 34.91
C ALA A 101 12.43 2.25 33.75
N VAL A 102 11.61 2.13 32.70
CA VAL A 102 11.96 1.34 31.49
C VAL A 102 13.22 1.90 30.82
N THR A 103 13.33 3.22 30.72
CA THR A 103 14.53 3.85 30.15
C THR A 103 15.78 3.55 30.97
N LEU A 104 15.67 3.58 32.31
CA LEU A 104 16.75 3.22 33.22
C LEU A 104 17.10 1.72 33.13
N LEU A 105 16.11 0.84 32.98
CA LEU A 105 16.33 -0.61 32.78
C LEU A 105 17.11 -0.89 31.49
N ASP A 106 16.77 -0.22 30.38
CA ASP A 106 17.50 -0.37 29.10
C ASP A 106 18.94 0.13 29.19
N LEU A 107 19.17 1.18 29.99
CA LEU A 107 20.50 1.67 30.33
C LEU A 107 21.22 0.83 31.41
N LYS A 108 20.59 -0.26 31.88
CA LYS A 108 21.10 -1.15 32.93
C LYS A 108 21.37 -0.46 34.27
N ARG A 109 20.66 0.65 34.54
CA ARG A 109 20.71 1.42 35.78
C ARG A 109 19.67 0.87 36.77
N PHE A 110 19.83 -0.41 37.13
CA PHE A 110 18.82 -1.19 37.86
C PHE A 110 18.45 -0.60 39.23
N GLU A 111 19.43 -0.07 39.96
CA GLU A 111 19.20 0.51 41.29
C GLU A 111 18.34 1.79 41.21
N GLU A 112 18.58 2.63 40.20
CA GLU A 112 17.77 3.83 39.97
C GLU A 112 16.37 3.46 39.49
N ALA A 113 16.24 2.47 38.61
CA ALA A 113 14.94 1.97 38.18
C ALA A 113 14.14 1.45 39.38
N ARG A 114 14.78 0.67 40.27
CA ARG A 114 14.18 0.16 41.51
C ARG A 114 13.66 1.31 42.39
N ALA A 115 14.50 2.31 42.65
CA ALA A 115 14.13 3.44 43.49
C ALA A 115 12.92 4.22 42.93
N VAL A 116 12.91 4.52 41.63
CA VAL A 116 11.80 5.20 40.96
C VAL A 116 10.50 4.40 41.08
N LEU A 117 10.57 3.07 40.87
CA LEU A 117 9.41 2.20 40.92
C LEU A 117 8.87 1.98 42.33
N GLU A 118 9.75 1.87 43.34
CA GLU A 118 9.35 1.76 44.74
C GLU A 118 8.69 3.04 45.24
N GLU A 119 9.26 4.21 44.92
CA GLU A 119 8.66 5.50 45.24
C GLU A 119 7.28 5.64 44.58
N ALA A 120 7.19 5.31 43.27
CA ALA A 120 5.94 5.34 42.54
C ALA A 120 4.91 4.38 43.13
N ARG A 121 5.31 3.17 43.52
CA ARG A 121 4.45 2.17 44.16
C ARG A 121 3.89 2.68 45.50
N VAL A 122 4.73 3.28 46.35
CA VAL A 122 4.29 3.84 47.64
C VAL A 122 3.30 4.98 47.43
N ARG A 123 3.56 5.84 46.44
CA ARG A 123 2.73 7.03 46.18
C ARG A 123 1.43 6.73 45.44
N LEU A 124 1.47 5.81 44.47
CA LEU A 124 0.39 5.57 43.50
C LEU A 124 -0.33 4.24 43.71
N GLY A 125 0.16 3.40 44.63
CA GLY A 125 -0.33 2.04 44.82
C GLY A 125 0.19 1.05 43.78
N ASP A 126 -0.02 -0.23 44.07
CA ASP A 126 0.35 -1.35 43.23
C ASP A 126 -0.38 -1.32 41.88
N ASP A 127 0.37 -1.64 40.82
CA ASP A 127 -0.12 -1.77 39.46
C ASP A 127 0.78 -2.74 38.70
N VAL A 128 0.20 -3.49 37.77
CA VAL A 128 0.91 -4.54 37.04
C VAL A 128 2.15 -4.02 36.30
N SER A 129 2.09 -2.82 35.72
CA SER A 129 3.20 -2.24 34.96
C SER A 129 4.36 -1.82 35.88
N LEU A 130 4.05 -1.28 37.07
CA LEU A 130 5.05 -0.95 38.08
C LEU A 130 5.69 -2.21 38.64
N LEU A 131 4.88 -3.18 39.07
CA LEU A 131 5.36 -4.42 39.68
C LEU A 131 6.20 -5.26 38.70
N THR A 132 5.77 -5.36 37.44
CA THR A 132 6.54 -6.10 36.42
C THR A 132 7.91 -5.47 36.19
N ASN A 133 7.98 -4.14 36.07
CA ASN A 133 9.27 -3.47 35.89
C ASN A 133 10.11 -3.47 37.18
N LEU A 134 9.48 -3.51 38.36
CA LEU A 134 10.18 -3.62 39.64
C LEU A 134 10.83 -5.00 39.79
N ALA A 135 10.09 -6.05 39.43
CA ALA A 135 10.65 -7.39 39.31
C ALA A 135 11.87 -7.40 38.36
N LYS A 136 11.78 -6.76 37.18
CA LYS A 136 12.93 -6.65 36.26
C LYS A 136 14.14 -5.96 36.91
N ALA A 137 13.93 -4.89 37.69
CA ALA A 137 15.00 -4.22 38.41
C ALA A 137 15.65 -5.15 39.44
N HIS A 138 14.86 -5.88 40.24
CA HIS A 138 15.38 -6.87 41.19
C HIS A 138 16.15 -8.00 40.50
N SER A 139 15.65 -8.53 39.38
CA SER A 139 16.38 -9.54 38.60
C SER A 139 17.69 -9.00 38.03
N GLY A 140 17.71 -7.75 37.55
CA GLY A 140 18.94 -7.07 37.11
C GLY A 140 19.99 -6.90 38.22
N LEU A 141 19.55 -6.84 39.48
CA LEU A 141 20.38 -6.82 40.69
C LEU A 141 20.76 -8.22 41.19
N GLY A 142 20.33 -9.30 40.51
CA GLY A 142 20.56 -10.69 40.91
C GLY A 142 19.67 -11.20 42.05
N GLN A 143 18.57 -10.51 42.35
CA GLN A 143 17.65 -10.82 43.44
C GLN A 143 16.45 -11.64 42.93
N ASP A 144 16.73 -12.82 42.37
CA ASP A 144 15.75 -13.60 41.60
C ASP A 144 14.54 -14.07 42.42
N ALA A 145 14.73 -14.41 43.71
CA ALA A 145 13.62 -14.81 44.58
C ALA A 145 12.64 -13.66 44.85
N GLN A 146 13.17 -12.45 45.08
CA GLN A 146 12.35 -11.25 45.27
C GLN A 146 11.63 -10.89 43.96
N SER A 147 12.35 -10.97 42.83
CA SER A 147 11.77 -10.78 41.51
C SER A 147 10.59 -11.72 41.26
N ALA A 148 10.75 -13.02 41.56
CA ALA A 148 9.68 -14.02 41.40
C ALA A 148 8.42 -13.66 42.22
N SER A 149 8.61 -13.26 43.48
CA SER A 149 7.50 -12.90 44.37
C SER A 149 6.77 -11.65 43.89
N ILE A 150 7.50 -10.62 43.44
CA ILE A 150 6.89 -9.38 42.93
C ILE A 150 6.18 -9.64 41.60
N LEU A 151 6.73 -10.52 40.76
CA LEU A 151 6.12 -10.90 39.49
C LEU A 151 4.80 -11.65 39.69
N TRP A 152 4.70 -12.49 40.73
CA TRP A 152 3.42 -13.12 41.10
C TRP A 152 2.39 -12.08 41.54
N GLN A 153 2.78 -11.09 42.35
CA GLN A 153 1.88 -9.97 42.73
C GLN A 153 1.40 -9.20 41.49
N ALA A 154 2.28 -9.01 40.49
CA ALA A 154 1.90 -8.37 39.23
C ALA A 154 0.80 -9.16 38.49
N ILE A 155 0.89 -10.49 38.46
CA ILE A 155 -0.10 -11.39 37.85
C ILE A 155 -1.43 -11.38 38.64
N GLU A 156 -1.38 -11.28 39.97
CA GLU A 156 -2.59 -11.12 40.78
C GLU A 156 -3.30 -9.79 40.52
N CYS A 157 -2.57 -8.72 40.17
CA CYS A 157 -3.15 -7.45 39.74
C CYS A 157 -3.79 -7.52 38.36
N ASP A 158 -3.10 -8.10 37.37
CA ASP A 158 -3.65 -8.35 36.03
C ASP A 158 -3.11 -9.68 35.46
N PRO A 159 -3.93 -10.74 35.46
CA PRO A 159 -3.49 -12.06 34.98
C PRO A 159 -3.28 -12.13 33.46
N ASN A 160 -3.68 -11.09 32.74
CA ASN A 160 -3.58 -11.03 31.28
C ASN A 160 -2.41 -10.19 30.78
N PHE A 161 -1.67 -9.53 31.68
CA PHE A 161 -0.50 -8.76 31.32
C PHE A 161 0.62 -9.68 30.81
N GLU A 162 0.79 -9.70 29.48
CA GLU A 162 1.62 -10.67 28.78
C GLU A 162 3.03 -10.79 29.35
N ASN A 163 3.69 -9.66 29.59
CA ASN A 163 5.06 -9.64 30.07
C ASN A 163 5.23 -10.34 31.42
N ALA A 164 4.28 -10.13 32.35
CA ALA A 164 4.33 -10.76 33.67
C ALA A 164 4.06 -12.27 33.56
N LEU A 165 2.98 -12.62 32.86
CA LEU A 165 2.55 -14.00 32.68
C LEU A 165 3.63 -14.85 32.00
N MET A 166 4.16 -14.36 30.87
CA MET A 166 5.11 -15.13 30.06
C MET A 166 6.48 -15.22 30.72
N TRP A 167 6.91 -14.20 31.45
CA TRP A 167 8.15 -14.27 32.22
C TRP A 167 8.04 -15.31 33.33
N HIS A 168 6.95 -15.32 34.10
CA HIS A 168 6.76 -16.32 35.15
C HIS A 168 6.57 -17.74 34.57
N ALA A 169 5.89 -17.87 33.43
CA ALA A 169 5.77 -19.15 32.73
C ALA A 169 7.15 -19.72 32.35
N ALA A 170 8.07 -18.87 31.88
CA ALA A 170 9.44 -19.30 31.57
C ALA A 170 10.19 -19.80 32.82
N MET A 171 10.02 -19.12 33.96
CA MET A 171 10.60 -19.57 35.23
C MET A 171 10.04 -20.93 35.67
N ALA A 172 8.74 -21.16 35.49
CA ALA A 172 8.13 -22.47 35.76
C ALA A 172 8.69 -23.56 34.84
N THR A 173 8.89 -23.27 33.55
CA THR A 173 9.54 -24.19 32.60
C THR A 173 10.98 -24.54 33.01
N GLU A 174 11.75 -23.56 33.49
CA GLU A 174 13.12 -23.80 33.96
C GLU A 174 13.17 -24.71 35.20
N GLN A 175 12.16 -24.64 36.07
CA GLN A 175 12.09 -25.41 37.31
C GLN A 175 11.60 -26.85 37.10
N GLY A 176 10.68 -27.08 36.15
CA GLY A 176 10.01 -28.39 36.02
C GLY A 176 9.46 -28.72 34.63
N GLY A 177 9.96 -28.06 33.59
CA GLY A 177 9.58 -28.31 32.19
C GLY A 177 8.12 -27.95 31.88
N GLU A 178 7.58 -28.54 30.82
CA GLU A 178 6.21 -28.24 30.35
C GLU A 178 5.12 -28.57 31.37
N ALA A 179 5.31 -29.59 32.21
CA ALA A 179 4.34 -29.95 33.23
C ALA A 179 4.19 -28.83 34.28
N ALA A 180 5.30 -28.25 34.74
CA ALA A 180 5.29 -27.12 35.65
C ALA A 180 4.70 -25.86 35.00
N GLN A 181 4.99 -25.62 33.71
CA GLN A 181 4.39 -24.53 32.95
C GLN A 181 2.87 -24.67 32.81
N ARG A 182 2.37 -25.87 32.50
CA ARG A 182 0.93 -26.16 32.42
C ARG A 182 0.24 -25.98 33.77
N ALA A 183 0.86 -26.45 34.85
CA ALA A 183 0.34 -26.25 36.21
C ALA A 183 0.29 -24.76 36.60
N PHE A 184 1.31 -23.98 36.19
CA PHE A 184 1.31 -22.54 36.36
C PHE A 184 0.15 -21.86 35.62
N PHE A 185 -0.06 -22.16 34.34
CA PHE A 185 -1.20 -21.60 33.58
C PHE A 185 -2.54 -22.03 34.16
N ALA A 186 -2.67 -23.26 34.65
CA ALA A 186 -3.88 -23.70 35.36
C ALA A 186 -4.16 -22.85 36.61
N ARG A 187 -3.14 -22.59 37.43
CA ARG A 187 -3.25 -21.73 38.61
C ARG A 187 -3.64 -20.29 38.24
N VAL A 188 -3.06 -19.72 37.18
CA VAL A 188 -3.42 -18.36 36.75
C VAL A 188 -4.81 -18.31 36.15
N ALA A 189 -5.25 -19.35 35.43
CA ALA A 189 -6.58 -19.43 34.83
C ALA A 189 -7.73 -19.40 35.85
N GLU A 190 -7.45 -19.73 37.12
CA GLU A 190 -8.38 -19.62 38.24
C GLU A 190 -8.54 -18.17 38.75
N LEU A 191 -7.63 -17.26 38.40
CA LEU A 191 -7.72 -15.85 38.80
C LEU A 191 -8.88 -15.15 38.07
N PRO A 192 -9.60 -14.23 38.75
CA PRO A 192 -10.68 -13.47 38.14
C PRO A 192 -10.23 -12.74 36.87
N GLY A 193 -11.00 -12.87 35.80
CA GLY A 193 -10.72 -12.19 34.53
C GLY A 193 -9.55 -12.77 33.72
N SER A 194 -8.90 -13.86 34.17
CA SER A 194 -7.80 -14.49 33.43
C SER A 194 -8.30 -15.17 32.17
N TRP A 195 -8.11 -14.54 31.02
CA TRP A 195 -8.33 -15.14 29.70
C TRP A 195 -7.02 -15.60 29.06
N ARG A 196 -5.89 -14.91 29.27
CA ARG A 196 -4.64 -15.24 28.55
C ARG A 196 -4.11 -16.61 28.94
N ALA A 197 -4.11 -16.94 30.24
CA ALA A 197 -3.71 -18.26 30.70
C ALA A 197 -4.67 -19.36 30.20
N GLN A 198 -5.97 -19.06 30.09
CA GLN A 198 -6.94 -19.99 29.49
C GLN A 198 -6.60 -20.28 28.02
N LEU A 199 -6.22 -19.27 27.23
CA LEU A 199 -5.80 -19.48 25.84
C LEU A 199 -4.54 -20.35 25.72
N TRP A 200 -3.60 -20.25 26.66
CA TRP A 200 -2.45 -21.17 26.71
C TRP A 200 -2.85 -22.62 27.02
N LEU A 201 -3.85 -22.82 27.89
CA LEU A 201 -4.42 -24.15 28.14
C LEU A 201 -5.19 -24.69 26.93
N ALA A 202 -5.91 -23.82 26.20
CA ALA A 202 -6.59 -24.18 24.96
C ALA A 202 -5.59 -24.61 23.87
N ARG A 203 -4.47 -23.90 23.73
CA ARG A 203 -3.37 -24.29 22.83
C ARG A 203 -2.82 -25.67 23.20
N ALA A 204 -2.55 -25.91 24.48
CA ALA A 204 -2.09 -27.21 24.94
C ALA A 204 -3.11 -28.34 24.67
N ALA A 205 -4.41 -28.03 24.75
CA ALA A 205 -5.47 -28.96 24.38
C ALA A 205 -5.47 -29.27 22.86
N LEU A 206 -5.31 -28.25 22.01
CA LEU A 206 -5.15 -28.45 20.56
C LEU A 206 -3.92 -29.30 20.22
N GLU A 207 -2.77 -29.01 20.82
CA GLU A 207 -1.54 -29.77 20.62
C GLU A 207 -1.67 -31.23 21.05
N ALA A 208 -2.56 -31.52 22.01
CA ALA A 208 -2.92 -32.86 22.45
C ALA A 208 -4.04 -33.52 21.60
N GLY A 209 -4.57 -32.83 20.59
CA GLY A 209 -5.67 -33.31 19.75
C GLY A 209 -7.07 -33.21 20.40
N ASP A 210 -7.20 -32.54 21.53
CA ASP A 210 -8.46 -32.34 22.26
C ASP A 210 -9.17 -31.07 21.76
N LEU A 211 -9.66 -31.15 20.52
CA LEU A 211 -10.42 -30.07 19.87
C LEU A 211 -11.69 -29.67 20.66
N PRO A 212 -12.50 -30.59 21.21
CA PRO A 212 -13.68 -30.23 21.99
C PRO A 212 -13.34 -29.32 23.18
N ARG A 213 -12.29 -29.65 23.93
CA ARG A 213 -11.85 -28.84 25.07
C ARG A 213 -11.29 -27.48 24.64
N ALA A 214 -10.48 -27.44 23.58
CA ALA A 214 -9.98 -26.17 23.05
C ALA A 214 -11.13 -25.25 22.62
N ARG A 215 -12.13 -25.79 21.91
CA ARG A 215 -13.34 -25.08 21.50
C ARG A 215 -14.11 -24.50 22.69
N GLU A 216 -14.31 -25.30 23.73
CA GLU A 216 -14.99 -24.84 24.96
C GLU A 216 -14.25 -23.65 25.58
N ILE A 217 -12.93 -23.75 25.73
CA ILE A 217 -12.11 -22.69 26.33
C ILE A 217 -12.12 -21.42 25.47
N TYR A 218 -11.96 -21.54 24.15
CA TYR A 218 -12.03 -20.38 23.25
C TYR A 218 -13.39 -19.70 23.30
N GLY A 219 -14.49 -20.47 23.26
CA GLY A 219 -15.84 -19.92 23.41
C GLY A 219 -16.04 -19.19 24.73
N LEU A 220 -15.51 -19.75 25.83
CA LEU A 220 -15.57 -19.13 27.16
C LEU A 220 -14.83 -17.79 27.20
N VAL A 221 -13.62 -17.73 26.63
CA VAL A 221 -12.83 -16.50 26.56
C VAL A 221 -13.56 -15.44 25.75
N LEU A 222 -14.06 -15.80 24.56
CA LEU A 222 -14.79 -14.87 23.68
C LEU A 222 -16.08 -14.34 24.32
N ALA A 223 -16.76 -15.15 25.14
CA ALA A 223 -17.98 -14.74 25.82
C ALA A 223 -17.74 -13.84 27.05
N ARG A 224 -16.53 -13.86 27.63
CA ARG A 224 -16.22 -13.16 28.89
C ARG A 224 -15.31 -11.95 28.71
N ALA A 225 -14.36 -12.02 27.79
CA ALA A 225 -13.49 -10.90 27.46
C ALA A 225 -14.21 -9.99 26.45
N ILE A 226 -15.17 -9.20 26.93
CA ILE A 226 -15.93 -8.24 26.09
C ILE A 226 -15.56 -6.82 26.53
N PRO A 227 -15.07 -5.94 25.62
CA PRO A 227 -14.69 -6.23 24.24
C PRO A 227 -13.55 -7.26 24.11
N VAL A 228 -13.55 -8.04 23.02
CA VAL A 228 -12.51 -9.04 22.77
C VAL A 228 -11.16 -8.35 22.54
N PRO A 229 -10.11 -8.67 23.32
CA PRO A 229 -8.78 -8.12 23.10
C PRO A 229 -8.17 -8.57 21.76
N ALA A 230 -7.39 -7.69 21.13
CA ALA A 230 -6.71 -7.95 19.85
C ALA A 230 -5.79 -9.18 19.92
N ASP A 231 -5.01 -9.27 20.98
CA ASP A 231 -4.10 -10.37 21.27
C ASP A 231 -4.83 -11.68 21.57
N ALA A 232 -5.96 -11.64 22.27
CA ALA A 232 -6.82 -12.80 22.47
C ALA A 232 -7.31 -13.36 21.12
N LEU A 233 -7.88 -12.50 20.27
CA LEU A 233 -8.41 -12.92 18.97
C LEU A 233 -7.31 -13.35 17.99
N GLN A 234 -6.13 -12.71 18.06
CA GLN A 234 -4.94 -13.11 17.32
C GLN A 234 -4.45 -14.50 17.74
N GLN A 235 -4.40 -14.79 19.04
CA GLN A 235 -4.00 -16.12 19.52
C GLN A 235 -5.01 -17.19 19.10
N ILE A 236 -6.32 -16.95 19.27
CA ILE A 236 -7.37 -17.91 18.88
C ILE A 236 -7.28 -18.22 17.38
N SER A 237 -7.26 -17.17 16.54
CA SER A 237 -7.19 -17.34 15.09
C SER A 237 -5.88 -18.00 14.64
N GLY A 238 -4.75 -17.62 15.23
CA GLY A 238 -3.44 -18.21 14.92
C GLY A 238 -3.32 -19.68 15.36
N ASP A 239 -3.91 -20.06 16.49
CA ASP A 239 -3.88 -21.42 17.00
C ASP A 239 -4.74 -22.36 16.15
N LEU A 240 -5.97 -21.95 15.82
CA LEU A 240 -6.86 -22.73 14.98
C LEU A 240 -6.33 -22.85 13.54
N GLY A 241 -5.79 -21.77 12.99
CA GLY A 241 -5.24 -21.74 11.63
C GLY A 241 -4.02 -22.65 11.48
N ARG A 242 -3.06 -22.62 12.42
CA ARG A 242 -1.87 -23.48 12.40
C ARG A 242 -2.19 -24.97 12.53
N ASN A 243 -3.29 -25.31 13.19
CA ASN A 243 -3.76 -26.69 13.36
C ASN A 243 -4.79 -27.13 12.29
N GLY A 244 -5.06 -26.29 11.28
CA GLY A 244 -5.96 -26.64 10.17
C GLY A 244 -7.45 -26.64 10.52
N HIS A 245 -7.85 -26.11 11.68
CA HIS A 245 -9.24 -26.03 12.12
C HIS A 245 -9.93 -24.77 11.54
N LEU A 246 -9.95 -24.65 10.22
CA LEU A 246 -10.35 -23.43 9.51
C LEU A 246 -11.84 -23.09 9.69
N GLU A 247 -12.72 -24.09 9.62
CA GLU A 247 -14.16 -23.88 9.86
C GLU A 247 -14.44 -23.34 11.27
N LEU A 248 -13.76 -23.90 12.27
CA LEU A 248 -13.89 -23.43 13.66
C LEU A 248 -13.30 -22.02 13.84
N LEU A 249 -12.19 -21.72 13.16
CA LEU A 249 -11.63 -20.37 13.13
C LEU A 249 -12.66 -19.38 12.61
N LEU A 250 -13.26 -19.66 11.45
CA LEU A 250 -14.24 -18.78 10.84
C LEU A 250 -15.50 -18.65 11.70
N GLU A 251 -15.97 -19.74 12.32
CA GLU A 251 -17.11 -19.76 13.22
C GLU A 251 -16.90 -18.85 14.45
N LEU A 252 -15.75 -18.95 15.12
CA LEU A 252 -15.50 -18.25 16.38
C LEU A 252 -15.00 -16.82 16.18
N VAL A 253 -14.17 -16.58 15.15
CA VAL A 253 -13.43 -15.32 15.00
C VAL A 253 -14.21 -14.30 14.16
N SER A 254 -14.87 -14.73 13.08
CA SER A 254 -15.54 -13.79 12.15
C SER A 254 -16.63 -12.94 12.82
N PRO A 255 -17.51 -13.48 13.69
CA PRO A 255 -18.61 -12.70 14.28
C PRO A 255 -18.16 -11.60 15.25
N VAL A 256 -16.95 -11.73 15.81
CA VAL A 256 -16.40 -10.78 16.79
C VAL A 256 -15.29 -9.90 16.22
N PHE A 257 -14.87 -10.15 14.97
CA PHE A 257 -13.80 -9.39 14.35
C PHE A 257 -14.24 -7.97 13.99
N ASP A 258 -13.63 -7.03 14.69
CA ASP A 258 -13.62 -5.59 14.44
C ASP A 258 -12.23 -5.19 13.90
N VAL A 259 -12.20 -4.51 12.74
CA VAL A 259 -10.94 -4.15 12.07
C VAL A 259 -10.16 -3.07 12.83
N ASP A 260 -10.84 -2.10 13.43
CA ASP A 260 -10.22 -0.99 14.17
C ASP A 260 -9.57 -1.51 15.45
N ARG A 261 -10.19 -2.53 16.08
CA ARG A 261 -9.67 -3.15 17.31
C ARG A 261 -8.60 -4.21 17.06
N HIS A 262 -8.83 -5.14 16.13
CA HIS A 262 -7.99 -6.34 16.02
C HIS A 262 -6.95 -6.26 14.90
N GLY A 263 -7.13 -5.34 13.94
CA GLY A 263 -6.12 -4.97 12.95
C GLY A 263 -5.69 -6.09 11.98
N LEU A 264 -4.56 -5.82 11.31
CA LEU A 264 -4.03 -6.64 10.20
C LEU A 264 -3.76 -8.09 10.58
N ALA A 265 -3.25 -8.36 11.79
CA ALA A 265 -2.83 -9.71 12.17
C ALA A 265 -4.00 -10.70 12.16
N VAL A 266 -5.13 -10.32 12.75
CA VAL A 266 -6.35 -11.15 12.73
C VAL A 266 -6.99 -11.16 11.35
N GLY A 267 -7.01 -10.01 10.67
CA GLY A 267 -7.49 -9.90 9.28
C GLY A 267 -6.78 -10.86 8.33
N ASN A 268 -5.44 -10.97 8.41
CA ASN A 268 -4.65 -11.91 7.62
C ASN A 268 -5.06 -13.37 7.86
N ASN A 269 -5.25 -13.75 9.12
CA ASN A 269 -5.68 -15.11 9.47
C ASN A 269 -7.07 -15.43 8.89
N LEU A 270 -8.00 -14.47 8.96
CA LEU A 270 -9.34 -14.62 8.38
C LEU A 270 -9.33 -14.66 6.86
N ILE A 271 -8.56 -13.81 6.18
CA ILE A 271 -8.42 -13.83 4.71
C ILE A 271 -7.88 -15.19 4.27
N LYS A 272 -6.80 -15.66 4.91
CA LYS A 272 -6.22 -16.97 4.59
C LYS A 272 -7.23 -18.10 4.80
N ALA A 273 -7.92 -18.14 5.95
CA ALA A 273 -8.89 -19.19 6.24
C ALA A 273 -10.07 -19.19 5.26
N ASN A 274 -10.57 -18.02 4.87
CA ASN A 274 -11.62 -17.90 3.85
C ASN A 274 -11.13 -18.40 2.49
N LEU A 275 -9.91 -18.06 2.07
CA LEU A 275 -9.35 -18.54 0.80
C LEU A 275 -9.17 -20.06 0.77
N ASP A 276 -8.61 -20.63 1.84
CA ASP A 276 -8.36 -22.07 1.94
C ASP A 276 -9.66 -22.91 1.94
N VAL A 277 -10.77 -22.35 2.46
CA VAL A 277 -12.11 -22.98 2.45
C VAL A 277 -12.91 -22.65 1.16
N GLY A 278 -12.43 -21.70 0.34
CA GLY A 278 -13.09 -21.28 -0.91
C GLY A 278 -14.09 -20.13 -0.79
N HIS A 279 -14.17 -19.47 0.36
CA HIS A 279 -14.98 -18.27 0.61
C HIS A 279 -14.31 -16.99 0.06
N ILE A 280 -14.07 -16.95 -1.25
CA ILE A 280 -13.30 -15.89 -1.92
C ILE A 280 -13.95 -14.51 -1.73
N ALA A 281 -15.28 -14.41 -1.82
CA ALA A 281 -16.00 -13.14 -1.65
C ALA A 281 -15.84 -12.55 -0.22
N GLN A 282 -15.83 -13.41 0.80
CA GLN A 282 -15.60 -13.02 2.19
C GLN A 282 -14.17 -12.50 2.38
N ALA A 283 -13.18 -13.19 1.78
CA ALA A 283 -11.78 -12.73 1.79
C ALA A 283 -11.63 -11.34 1.16
N ARG A 284 -12.32 -11.07 0.04
CA ARG A 284 -12.32 -9.76 -0.62
C ARG A 284 -12.92 -8.66 0.25
N ARG A 285 -14.07 -8.90 0.89
CA ARG A 285 -14.68 -7.94 1.83
C ARG A 285 -13.78 -7.61 3.02
N LEU A 286 -13.06 -8.61 3.56
CA LEU A 286 -12.10 -8.39 4.65
C LEU A 286 -10.90 -7.55 4.18
N LEU A 287 -10.37 -7.83 2.99
CA LEU A 287 -9.28 -7.04 2.41
C LEU A 287 -9.69 -5.58 2.20
N GLU A 288 -10.91 -5.33 1.71
CA GLU A 288 -11.46 -3.98 1.57
C GLU A 288 -11.64 -3.27 2.91
N ALA A 289 -12.08 -3.98 3.96
CA ALA A 289 -12.14 -3.41 5.31
C ALA A 289 -10.77 -3.02 5.86
N LEU A 290 -9.72 -3.81 5.58
CA LEU A 290 -8.36 -3.49 5.97
C LEU A 290 -7.79 -2.30 5.19
N TYR A 291 -8.05 -2.21 3.89
CA TYR A 291 -7.62 -1.05 3.09
C TYR A 291 -8.24 0.27 3.57
N ARG A 292 -9.50 0.25 4.02
CA ARG A 292 -10.16 1.45 4.58
C ARG A 292 -9.48 2.02 5.82
N GLN A 293 -8.62 1.25 6.49
CA GLN A 293 -7.82 1.74 7.61
C GLN A 293 -6.73 2.74 7.18
N GLN A 294 -6.44 2.84 5.88
CA GLN A 294 -5.46 3.78 5.33
C GLN A 294 -4.10 3.72 6.03
N ARG A 295 -3.67 2.51 6.40
CA ARG A 295 -2.42 2.21 7.10
C ARG A 295 -1.29 1.95 6.12
N PRO A 296 -0.33 2.87 5.92
CA PRO A 296 0.73 2.68 4.93
C PRO A 296 1.67 1.53 5.30
N ASP A 297 1.83 1.25 6.59
CA ASP A 297 2.58 0.09 7.09
C ASP A 297 1.94 -1.25 6.69
N TRP A 298 0.70 -1.27 6.19
CA TRP A 298 0.00 -2.49 5.77
C TRP A 298 0.06 -2.73 4.26
N GLU A 299 0.44 -1.73 3.46
CA GLU A 299 0.27 -1.73 1.99
C GLU A 299 0.84 -2.98 1.30
N GLU A 300 2.07 -3.39 1.65
CA GLU A 300 2.72 -4.57 1.10
C GLU A 300 1.94 -5.87 1.41
N HIS A 301 1.47 -6.01 2.64
CA HIS A 301 0.68 -7.16 3.08
C HIS A 301 -0.68 -7.21 2.40
N LEU A 302 -1.34 -6.06 2.22
CA LEU A 302 -2.62 -6.01 1.54
C LEU A 302 -2.47 -6.33 0.05
N LEU A 303 -1.39 -5.84 -0.59
CA LEU A 303 -1.07 -6.17 -1.98
C LEU A 303 -0.81 -7.68 -2.18
N TYR A 304 -0.14 -8.33 -1.22
CA TYR A 304 0.01 -9.78 -1.22
C TYR A 304 -1.36 -10.49 -1.25
N TRP A 305 -2.32 -10.05 -0.44
CA TRP A 305 -3.65 -10.65 -0.44
C TRP A 305 -4.45 -10.36 -1.71
N ASP A 306 -4.35 -9.15 -2.27
CA ASP A 306 -4.96 -8.83 -3.57
C ASP A 306 -4.48 -9.82 -4.65
N ASN A 307 -3.19 -10.13 -4.65
CA ASN A 307 -2.60 -11.11 -5.55
C ASN A 307 -3.13 -12.53 -5.32
N ALA A 308 -3.25 -12.96 -4.06
CA ALA A 308 -3.73 -14.27 -3.69
C ALA A 308 -5.21 -14.47 -4.06
N ILE A 309 -6.06 -13.48 -3.76
CA ILE A 309 -7.49 -13.51 -4.09
C ILE A 309 -7.68 -13.52 -5.62
N ALA A 310 -6.98 -12.66 -6.36
CA ALA A 310 -7.07 -12.65 -7.83
C ALA A 310 -6.63 -13.97 -8.49
N THR A 311 -5.72 -14.71 -7.82
CA THR A 311 -5.31 -16.05 -8.26
C THR A 311 -6.41 -17.08 -7.98
N ALA A 312 -7.02 -17.04 -6.79
CA ALA A 312 -8.14 -17.90 -6.41
C ALA A 312 -9.37 -17.70 -7.32
N GLU A 313 -9.61 -16.47 -7.78
CA GLU A 313 -10.66 -16.11 -8.74
C GLU A 313 -10.40 -16.64 -10.16
N LYS A 314 -9.23 -17.23 -10.43
CA LYS A 314 -8.82 -17.74 -11.76
C LYS A 314 -8.99 -16.70 -12.87
N ARG A 315 -8.70 -15.45 -12.56
CA ARG A 315 -8.95 -14.29 -13.42
C ARG A 315 -8.08 -14.26 -14.69
N PHE A 316 -6.96 -14.98 -14.69
CA PHE A 316 -5.94 -14.96 -15.74
C PHE A 316 -5.66 -16.38 -16.23
N GLY A 317 -5.33 -16.52 -17.51
CA GLY A 317 -5.10 -17.81 -18.17
C GLY A 317 -5.51 -17.80 -19.64
N PRO A 318 -5.42 -18.97 -20.31
CA PRO A 318 -5.92 -19.14 -21.67
C PRO A 318 -7.40 -18.75 -21.76
N VAL A 319 -7.76 -17.98 -22.78
CA VAL A 319 -9.16 -17.62 -23.03
C VAL A 319 -9.77 -18.72 -23.88
N GLU A 320 -10.53 -19.61 -23.25
CA GLU A 320 -11.33 -20.64 -23.94
C GLU A 320 -12.64 -20.02 -24.43
N THR A 321 -12.85 -19.98 -25.75
CA THR A 321 -14.10 -19.45 -26.32
C THR A 321 -14.68 -20.38 -27.37
N GLU A 322 -15.97 -20.69 -27.23
CA GLU A 322 -16.75 -21.41 -28.26
C GLU A 322 -17.06 -20.53 -29.48
N THR A 323 -17.01 -19.20 -29.32
CA THR A 323 -17.29 -18.21 -30.38
C THR A 323 -16.03 -17.44 -30.80
N PRO A 324 -15.93 -16.99 -32.06
CA PRO A 324 -14.81 -16.16 -32.50
C PRO A 324 -14.65 -14.89 -31.67
N LEU A 325 -13.43 -14.60 -31.26
CA LEU A 325 -13.10 -13.37 -30.54
C LEU A 325 -13.31 -12.16 -31.44
N THR A 326 -14.08 -11.17 -30.95
CA THR A 326 -14.32 -9.91 -31.67
C THR A 326 -13.52 -8.80 -31.01
N VAL A 327 -12.62 -8.19 -31.78
CA VAL A 327 -11.82 -7.02 -31.35
C VAL A 327 -12.48 -5.75 -31.87
N GLY A 328 -12.88 -4.87 -30.95
CA GLY A 328 -13.30 -3.51 -31.25
C GLY A 328 -12.14 -2.53 -31.14
N LEU A 329 -12.37 -1.29 -31.59
CA LEU A 329 -11.41 -0.19 -31.46
C LEU A 329 -12.04 0.93 -30.63
N LEU A 330 -11.39 1.29 -29.53
CA LEU A 330 -11.71 2.50 -28.76
C LEU A 330 -10.96 3.69 -29.36
N LYS A 331 -11.65 4.81 -29.48
CA LYS A 331 -11.12 6.06 -30.05
C LYS A 331 -10.97 7.11 -28.96
N LEU A 332 -9.78 7.69 -28.86
CA LEU A 332 -9.47 8.84 -28.00
C LEU A 332 -9.05 10.02 -28.88
N GLU A 333 -9.93 11.01 -29.04
CA GLU A 333 -9.66 12.23 -29.82
C GLU A 333 -8.99 13.33 -28.99
N GLN A 334 -8.90 13.12 -27.68
CA GLN A 334 -8.27 14.02 -26.72
C GLN A 334 -7.35 13.23 -25.79
N PRO A 335 -6.35 13.88 -25.16
CA PRO A 335 -5.51 13.25 -24.16
C PRO A 335 -6.32 12.65 -23.02
N VAL A 336 -5.84 11.54 -22.44
CA VAL A 336 -6.59 10.76 -21.44
C VAL A 336 -6.90 11.51 -20.14
N TRP A 337 -6.13 12.55 -19.81
CA TRP A 337 -6.38 13.44 -18.67
C TRP A 337 -7.48 14.47 -18.94
N VAL A 338 -7.91 14.63 -20.19
CA VAL A 338 -9.00 15.53 -20.54
C VAL A 338 -10.33 14.87 -20.22
N ARG A 339 -11.05 15.49 -19.29
CA ARG A 339 -12.41 15.10 -18.91
C ARG A 339 -13.32 16.32 -18.97
N GLU A 340 -14.39 16.20 -19.74
CA GLU A 340 -15.40 17.26 -19.93
C GLU A 340 -15.99 17.73 -18.60
N ALA A 341 -16.33 16.81 -17.70
CA ALA A 341 -16.86 17.14 -16.38
C ALA A 341 -15.91 17.98 -15.50
N LEU A 342 -14.62 18.05 -15.84
CA LEU A 342 -13.61 18.85 -15.16
C LEU A 342 -13.18 20.09 -15.96
N ASP A 343 -13.83 20.35 -17.11
CA ASP A 343 -13.48 21.44 -18.03
C ASP A 343 -12.02 21.45 -18.49
N ALA A 344 -11.34 20.29 -18.41
CA ALA A 344 -9.91 20.17 -18.74
C ALA A 344 -9.62 20.44 -20.23
N GLY A 345 -10.62 20.30 -21.10
CA GLY A 345 -10.51 20.55 -22.53
C GLY A 345 -10.30 22.02 -22.87
N SER A 346 -10.68 22.94 -21.98
CA SER A 346 -10.45 24.38 -22.14
C SER A 346 -8.97 24.77 -22.21
N LEU A 347 -8.07 23.91 -21.71
CA LEU A 347 -6.63 24.10 -21.75
C LEU A 347 -6.00 23.66 -23.08
N LEU A 348 -6.73 22.92 -23.91
CA LEU A 348 -6.20 22.46 -25.19
C LEU A 348 -6.20 23.60 -26.22
N PRO A 349 -5.18 23.65 -27.09
CA PRO A 349 -5.17 24.59 -28.20
C PRO A 349 -6.30 24.29 -29.19
N THR A 350 -7.01 25.33 -29.64
CA THR A 350 -8.01 25.20 -30.72
C THR A 350 -7.34 24.83 -32.04
N ARG A 351 -7.90 23.86 -32.77
CA ARG A 351 -7.39 23.40 -34.06
C ARG A 351 -8.34 23.74 -35.21
N ASP A 352 -7.78 24.08 -36.37
CA ASP A 352 -8.57 24.31 -37.58
C ASP A 352 -9.23 22.99 -38.01
N ALA A 353 -10.43 23.07 -38.57
CA ALA A 353 -11.15 21.88 -39.04
C ALA A 353 -10.37 21.13 -40.14
N ASN A 354 -9.56 21.86 -40.92
CA ASN A 354 -8.71 21.34 -42.00
C ASN A 354 -7.28 21.03 -41.55
N SER A 355 -6.95 21.16 -40.26
CA SER A 355 -5.66 20.72 -39.73
C SER A 355 -5.45 19.23 -40.03
N PRO A 356 -4.25 18.82 -40.48
CA PRO A 356 -3.96 17.40 -40.70
C PRO A 356 -4.21 16.55 -39.45
N VAL A 357 -4.74 15.36 -39.66
CA VAL A 357 -5.08 14.39 -38.61
C VAL A 357 -4.02 13.29 -38.56
N VAL A 358 -3.37 13.13 -37.40
CA VAL A 358 -2.40 12.07 -37.14
C VAL A 358 -3.03 11.03 -36.21
N VAL A 359 -3.19 9.81 -36.72
CA VAL A 359 -3.76 8.67 -36.00
C VAL A 359 -2.64 7.88 -35.34
N PHE A 360 -2.79 7.56 -34.05
CA PHE A 360 -1.83 6.78 -33.28
C PHE A 360 -2.46 5.45 -32.90
N MET A 361 -1.87 4.35 -33.32
CA MET A 361 -2.31 3.01 -32.91
C MET A 361 -1.59 2.58 -31.64
N ALA A 362 -2.30 1.97 -30.69
CA ALA A 362 -1.68 1.30 -29.56
C ALA A 362 -0.64 0.29 -30.05
N GLY A 363 0.51 0.23 -29.40
CA GLY A 363 1.63 -0.58 -29.83
C GLY A 363 1.34 -2.08 -29.83
N SER A 364 2.00 -2.77 -30.75
CA SER A 364 2.09 -4.22 -30.79
C SER A 364 3.42 -4.69 -30.19
N CYS A 365 3.59 -5.99 -29.98
CA CYS A 365 4.87 -6.51 -29.50
C CYS A 365 5.22 -7.89 -30.07
N THR A 366 6.52 -8.17 -30.22
CA THR A 366 7.00 -9.55 -30.35
C THR A 366 7.55 -9.98 -28.99
N SER A 367 7.15 -11.17 -28.51
CA SER A 367 7.54 -11.69 -27.19
C SER A 367 8.04 -13.13 -27.27
N PRO A 368 8.91 -13.58 -26.33
CA PRO A 368 9.45 -14.95 -26.34
C PRO A 368 8.41 -16.05 -26.11
N GLN A 369 7.21 -15.72 -25.63
CA GLN A 369 6.16 -16.70 -25.39
C GLN A 369 5.66 -17.30 -26.71
N SER A 370 5.69 -18.63 -26.81
CA SER A 370 5.20 -19.38 -27.96
C SER A 370 3.71 -19.75 -27.81
N GLY A 371 3.00 -19.83 -28.94
CA GLY A 371 1.61 -20.32 -29.03
C GLY A 371 0.63 -19.32 -29.66
N ASP A 372 -0.35 -19.86 -30.38
CA ASP A 372 -1.41 -19.11 -31.08
C ASP A 372 -2.65 -18.84 -30.21
N SER A 373 -2.61 -19.20 -28.92
CA SER A 373 -3.73 -19.01 -28.02
C SER A 373 -3.79 -17.58 -27.46
N VAL A 374 -5.01 -17.07 -27.31
CA VAL A 374 -5.26 -15.80 -26.61
C VAL A 374 -5.18 -16.03 -25.11
N ILE A 375 -4.44 -15.16 -24.41
CA ILE A 375 -4.17 -15.29 -22.97
C ILE A 375 -4.66 -14.01 -22.29
N SER A 376 -5.53 -14.16 -21.30
CA SER A 376 -5.87 -13.10 -20.35
C SER A 376 -4.76 -13.02 -19.31
N GLN A 377 -4.15 -11.86 -19.15
CA GLN A 377 -3.07 -11.64 -18.19
C GLN A 377 -3.19 -10.30 -17.50
N ARG A 378 -2.45 -10.16 -16.40
CA ARG A 378 -2.25 -8.88 -15.74
C ARG A 378 -1.47 -7.97 -16.67
N THR A 379 -1.80 -6.69 -16.64
CA THR A 379 -1.00 -5.67 -17.32
C THR A 379 0.39 -5.62 -16.70
N ASP A 380 1.40 -5.90 -17.52
CA ASP A 380 2.82 -5.88 -17.19
C ASP A 380 3.51 -4.64 -17.78
N ALA A 381 4.83 -4.53 -17.63
CA ALA A 381 5.58 -3.38 -18.15
C ALA A 381 5.46 -3.25 -19.68
N LEU A 382 5.49 -4.37 -20.42
CA LEU A 382 5.37 -4.38 -21.87
C LEU A 382 4.01 -3.86 -22.32
N GLY A 383 2.91 -4.39 -21.74
CA GLY A 383 1.57 -3.94 -22.04
C GLY A 383 1.33 -2.48 -21.67
N ARG A 384 1.88 -2.01 -20.54
CA ARG A 384 1.79 -0.59 -20.17
C ARG A 384 2.49 0.31 -21.18
N LEU A 385 3.70 -0.06 -21.59
CA LEU A 385 4.49 0.74 -22.52
C LEU A 385 3.89 0.75 -23.92
N SER A 386 3.44 -0.40 -24.44
CA SER A 386 2.86 -0.48 -25.77
C SER A 386 1.61 0.38 -25.90
N ARG A 387 0.80 0.53 -24.86
CA ARG A 387 -0.37 1.44 -24.87
C ARG A 387 0.01 2.88 -24.56
N GLY A 388 0.76 3.09 -23.47
CA GLY A 388 1.06 4.41 -22.92
C GLY A 388 1.96 5.24 -23.82
N MET A 389 2.98 4.63 -24.46
CA MET A 389 3.95 5.40 -25.24
C MET A 389 3.34 6.04 -26.49
N PRO A 390 2.58 5.33 -27.35
CA PRO A 390 1.92 5.98 -28.49
C PRO A 390 0.86 6.99 -28.07
N MET A 391 0.18 6.77 -26.93
CA MET A 391 -0.77 7.74 -26.37
C MET A 391 -0.07 9.02 -25.90
N TYR A 392 1.11 8.90 -25.26
CA TYR A 392 1.95 10.04 -24.91
C TYR A 392 2.45 10.79 -26.16
N LEU A 393 2.91 10.07 -27.19
CA LEU A 393 3.34 10.68 -28.45
C LEU A 393 2.19 11.44 -29.14
N ALA A 394 0.98 10.88 -29.13
CA ALA A 394 -0.23 11.55 -29.63
C ALA A 394 -0.51 12.86 -28.89
N GLU A 395 -0.31 12.88 -27.57
CA GLU A 395 -0.42 14.10 -26.77
C GLU A 395 0.66 15.12 -27.15
N GLN A 396 1.94 14.71 -27.29
CA GLN A 396 3.01 15.64 -27.63
C GLN A 396 2.83 16.26 -29.01
N VAL A 397 2.37 15.48 -29.99
CA VAL A 397 2.03 16.00 -31.33
C VAL A 397 0.86 16.97 -31.24
N LEU A 398 -0.18 16.66 -30.46
CA LEU A 398 -1.31 17.56 -30.24
C LEU A 398 -0.89 18.89 -29.61
N LEU A 399 0.02 18.88 -28.63
CA LEU A 399 0.41 20.10 -27.89
C LEU A 399 1.45 20.95 -28.64
N ARG A 400 2.34 20.32 -29.42
CA ARG A 400 3.51 20.97 -30.03
C ARG A 400 3.33 21.31 -31.51
N THR A 401 2.27 20.85 -32.16
CA THR A 401 2.04 21.07 -33.60
C THR A 401 0.61 21.52 -33.89
N SER A 402 0.35 22.00 -35.11
CA SER A 402 -1.00 22.34 -35.58
C SER A 402 -1.90 21.12 -35.87
N ALA A 403 -1.39 19.89 -35.69
CA ALA A 403 -2.12 18.67 -35.97
C ALA A 403 -3.32 18.47 -35.03
N ARG A 404 -4.32 17.77 -35.55
CA ARG A 404 -5.30 17.03 -34.73
C ARG A 404 -4.78 15.62 -34.53
N THR A 405 -5.06 15.00 -33.38
CA THR A 405 -4.61 13.63 -33.11
C THR A 405 -5.76 12.73 -32.71
N CYS A 406 -5.58 11.43 -32.96
CA CYS A 406 -6.55 10.41 -32.58
C CYS A 406 -5.80 9.15 -32.15
N TYR A 407 -5.92 8.78 -30.88
CA TYR A 407 -5.39 7.52 -30.37
C TYR A 407 -6.41 6.39 -30.52
N ILE A 408 -5.94 5.21 -30.97
CA ILE A 408 -6.76 4.02 -31.20
C ILE A 408 -6.28 2.89 -30.30
N GLN A 409 -7.18 2.39 -29.46
CA GLN A 409 -6.92 1.28 -28.54
C GLN A 409 -7.77 0.06 -28.91
N PRO A 410 -7.14 -1.04 -29.36
CA PRO A 410 -7.78 -2.34 -29.49
C PRO A 410 -8.38 -2.84 -28.17
N TRP A 411 -9.64 -3.28 -28.22
CA TRP A 411 -10.43 -3.63 -27.04
C TRP A 411 -11.32 -4.85 -27.29
N MET A 412 -11.41 -5.71 -26.28
CA MET A 412 -12.32 -6.86 -26.26
C MET A 412 -13.24 -6.75 -25.04
N LYS A 413 -14.56 -6.83 -25.25
CA LYS A 413 -15.53 -6.76 -24.15
C LYS A 413 -15.30 -7.84 -23.08
N SER A 414 -14.89 -9.04 -23.50
CA SER A 414 -14.65 -10.18 -22.59
C SER A 414 -13.26 -10.19 -21.95
N GLY A 415 -12.31 -9.34 -22.38
CA GLY A 415 -10.90 -9.48 -22.00
C GLY A 415 -10.12 -8.18 -21.79
N GLY A 416 -10.70 -7.02 -22.08
CA GLY A 416 -10.07 -5.72 -21.90
C GLY A 416 -9.16 -5.31 -23.06
N PHE A 417 -8.00 -4.75 -22.73
CA PHE A 417 -7.02 -4.29 -23.72
C PHE A 417 -6.43 -5.45 -24.53
N VAL A 418 -6.35 -5.29 -25.85
CA VAL A 418 -5.68 -6.24 -26.73
C VAL A 418 -4.26 -5.80 -27.00
N LEU A 419 -3.31 -6.73 -26.83
CA LEU A 419 -1.91 -6.58 -27.22
C LEU A 419 -1.61 -7.57 -28.34
N ALA A 420 -1.48 -7.07 -29.57
CA ALA A 420 -1.18 -7.91 -30.72
C ALA A 420 0.28 -8.37 -30.71
N ARG A 421 0.51 -9.63 -31.08
CA ARG A 421 1.85 -10.22 -31.21
C ARG A 421 2.56 -9.92 -32.53
N MET A 422 1.86 -9.27 -33.45
CA MET A 422 2.35 -8.91 -34.77
C MET A 422 2.24 -7.39 -34.95
N PRO A 423 3.16 -6.78 -35.72
CA PRO A 423 3.03 -5.38 -36.14
C PRO A 423 1.65 -5.08 -36.71
N TRP A 424 1.09 -3.94 -36.34
CA TRP A 424 -0.12 -3.43 -36.97
C TRP A 424 0.17 -2.97 -38.40
N ASP A 425 -0.88 -2.96 -39.23
CA ASP A 425 -0.87 -2.33 -40.54
C ASP A 425 -1.97 -1.25 -40.63
N VAL A 426 -1.91 -0.46 -41.70
CA VAL A 426 -2.91 0.59 -41.96
C VAL A 426 -4.21 0.04 -42.59
N ASP A 427 -4.21 -1.21 -43.07
CA ASP A 427 -5.38 -1.82 -43.68
C ASP A 427 -6.45 -2.10 -42.62
N GLY A 428 -6.06 -2.54 -41.43
CA GLY A 428 -6.96 -2.67 -40.28
C GLY A 428 -7.64 -1.35 -39.88
N LEU A 429 -6.88 -0.24 -39.88
CA LEU A 429 -7.43 1.10 -39.60
C LEU A 429 -8.46 1.53 -40.66
N ARG A 430 -8.19 1.28 -41.95
CA ARG A 430 -9.13 1.58 -43.04
C ARG A 430 -10.38 0.72 -43.01
N ALA A 431 -10.22 -0.58 -42.74
CA ALA A 431 -11.35 -1.51 -42.62
C ALA A 431 -12.30 -1.08 -41.49
N ALA A 432 -11.74 -0.54 -40.40
CA ALA A 432 -12.50 0.06 -39.31
C ALA A 432 -12.94 1.51 -39.57
N GLN A 433 -12.76 2.03 -40.79
CA GLN A 433 -13.16 3.37 -41.22
C GLN A 433 -12.53 4.49 -40.36
N ILE A 434 -11.30 4.27 -39.87
CA ILE A 434 -10.53 5.29 -39.16
C ILE A 434 -9.87 6.21 -40.20
N ALA A 435 -10.33 7.46 -40.25
CA ALA A 435 -9.80 8.49 -41.12
C ALA A 435 -8.61 9.24 -40.49
N GLY A 436 -7.63 9.59 -41.32
CA GLY A 436 -6.49 10.41 -40.97
C GLY A 436 -5.59 10.67 -42.18
N ASP A 437 -4.69 11.65 -42.09
CA ASP A 437 -3.70 11.96 -43.11
C ASP A 437 -2.42 11.12 -42.92
N TYR A 438 -2.06 10.90 -41.65
CA TYR A 438 -0.93 10.07 -41.25
C TYR A 438 -1.33 9.07 -40.17
N ALA A 439 -0.72 7.90 -40.17
CA ALA A 439 -0.78 6.92 -39.11
C ALA A 439 0.61 6.73 -38.49
N VAL A 440 0.65 6.65 -37.16
CA VAL A 440 1.85 6.33 -36.39
C VAL A 440 1.64 4.95 -35.79
N LEU A 441 2.45 3.99 -36.26
CA LEU A 441 2.42 2.60 -35.81
C LEU A 441 3.67 2.31 -34.99
N SER A 442 3.49 1.56 -33.90
CA SER A 442 4.60 1.20 -33.02
C SER A 442 4.62 -0.29 -32.70
N HIS A 443 5.82 -0.82 -32.53
CA HIS A 443 6.06 -2.22 -32.23
C HIS A 443 7.24 -2.37 -31.27
N VAL A 444 7.08 -3.18 -30.22
CA VAL A 444 8.15 -3.52 -29.28
C VAL A 444 8.63 -4.94 -29.52
N ASP A 445 9.88 -5.12 -29.90
CA ASP A 445 10.53 -6.43 -29.89
C ASP A 445 11.19 -6.65 -28.52
N SER A 446 10.57 -7.53 -27.73
CA SER A 446 11.04 -7.94 -26.40
C SER A 446 11.84 -9.24 -26.40
N THR A 447 12.18 -9.78 -27.58
CA THR A 447 13.00 -10.99 -27.72
C THR A 447 14.50 -10.73 -27.58
N VAL A 448 14.90 -9.46 -27.67
CA VAL A 448 16.27 -8.96 -27.50
C VAL A 448 16.42 -8.19 -26.19
N THR A 449 17.65 -7.97 -25.70
CA THR A 449 17.91 -7.15 -24.51
C THR A 449 19.11 -6.24 -24.76
N PRO A 450 18.98 -4.89 -24.66
CA PRO A 450 17.74 -4.13 -24.38
C PRO A 450 16.66 -4.37 -25.44
N TRP A 451 15.39 -4.09 -25.11
CA TRP A 451 14.27 -4.23 -26.05
C TRP A 451 14.45 -3.26 -27.23
N HIS A 452 13.87 -3.56 -28.38
CA HIS A 452 13.80 -2.61 -29.50
C HIS A 452 12.40 -2.04 -29.65
N PHE A 453 12.30 -0.72 -29.71
CA PHE A 453 11.08 0.00 -30.03
C PHE A 453 11.15 0.52 -31.47
N HIS A 454 10.20 0.09 -32.29
CA HIS A 454 10.03 0.53 -33.67
C HIS A 454 8.87 1.53 -33.76
N LEU A 455 9.06 2.57 -34.56
CA LEU A 455 8.08 3.62 -34.80
C LEU A 455 8.06 3.99 -36.28
N ASP A 456 6.92 3.80 -36.92
CA ASP A 456 6.71 4.12 -38.34
C ASP A 456 5.67 5.24 -38.48
N VAL A 457 5.94 6.17 -39.39
CA VAL A 457 4.98 7.18 -39.84
C VAL A 457 4.57 6.85 -41.26
N ILE A 458 3.27 6.64 -41.46
CA ILE A 458 2.70 6.18 -42.73
C ILE A 458 1.73 7.23 -43.22
N ARG A 459 1.89 7.66 -44.47
CA ARG A 459 0.90 8.54 -45.12
C ARG A 459 -0.30 7.72 -45.58
N MET A 460 -1.48 8.11 -45.12
CA MET A 460 -2.71 7.34 -45.34
C MET A 460 -3.22 7.41 -46.79
N ALA A 461 -2.86 8.44 -47.57
CA ALA A 461 -3.30 8.57 -48.96
C ALA A 461 -2.77 7.44 -49.86
N ASP A 462 -1.51 7.05 -49.69
CA ASP A 462 -0.78 6.12 -50.57
C ASP A 462 -0.05 4.98 -49.85
N GLN A 463 -0.22 4.85 -48.53
CA GLN A 463 0.44 3.85 -47.68
C GLN A 463 1.98 3.96 -47.65
N ALA A 464 2.53 5.09 -48.10
CA ALA A 464 3.98 5.27 -48.06
C ALA A 464 4.47 5.41 -46.62
N VAL A 465 5.47 4.60 -46.23
CA VAL A 465 6.23 4.82 -44.99
C VAL A 465 7.11 6.05 -45.22
N VAL A 466 6.75 7.16 -44.59
CA VAL A 466 7.42 8.46 -44.76
C VAL A 466 8.55 8.69 -43.74
N ALA A 467 8.59 7.88 -42.68
CA ALA A 467 9.69 7.75 -41.74
C ALA A 467 9.59 6.44 -40.96
N SER A 468 10.75 5.93 -40.52
CA SER A 468 10.87 4.76 -39.66
C SER A 468 12.05 4.93 -38.72
N TRP A 469 11.86 4.60 -37.44
CA TRP A 469 12.91 4.63 -36.43
C TRP A 469 12.93 3.35 -35.61
N GLN A 470 14.11 2.99 -35.14
CA GLN A 470 14.32 1.94 -34.15
C GLN A 470 15.18 2.49 -33.02
N HIS A 471 14.71 2.34 -31.78
CA HIS A 471 15.42 2.78 -30.58
C HIS A 471 15.59 1.61 -29.61
N GLU A 472 16.77 1.52 -29.00
CA GLU A 472 16.97 0.67 -27.82
C GLU A 472 16.14 1.22 -26.65
N LEU A 473 15.46 0.30 -25.96
CA LEU A 473 14.55 0.56 -24.86
C LEU A 473 14.94 -0.31 -23.66
N ASP A 474 15.41 0.33 -22.60
CA ASP A 474 15.55 -0.30 -21.29
C ASP A 474 14.16 -0.35 -20.63
N VAL A 475 13.69 -1.56 -20.31
CA VAL A 475 12.38 -1.75 -19.66
C VAL A 475 12.34 -1.14 -18.26
N ASN A 476 13.48 -1.02 -17.58
CA ASN A 476 13.56 -0.47 -16.23
C ASN A 476 13.55 1.06 -16.25
N ASP A 477 14.08 1.68 -17.31
CA ASP A 477 14.01 3.13 -17.53
C ASP A 477 13.90 3.48 -19.03
N PRO A 478 12.67 3.45 -19.59
CA PRO A 478 12.46 3.74 -21.00
C PRO A 478 12.51 5.26 -21.32
N SER A 479 12.76 6.12 -20.33
CA SER A 479 12.57 7.57 -20.44
C SER A 479 13.42 8.20 -21.55
N ALA A 480 14.68 7.80 -21.69
CA ALA A 480 15.54 8.31 -22.75
C ALA A 480 15.06 7.90 -24.15
N ALA A 481 14.56 6.67 -24.31
CA ALA A 481 14.00 6.19 -25.57
C ALA A 481 12.70 6.90 -25.93
N ILE A 482 11.84 7.17 -24.92
CA ILE A 482 10.60 7.93 -25.11
C ILE A 482 10.93 9.35 -25.60
N ARG A 483 11.88 10.04 -24.96
CA ARG A 483 12.28 11.40 -25.38
C ARG A 483 12.81 11.44 -26.81
N ARG A 484 13.71 10.52 -27.18
CA ARG A 484 14.25 10.43 -28.55
C ARG A 484 13.14 10.19 -29.58
N SER A 485 12.19 9.31 -29.26
CA SER A 485 11.06 9.01 -30.14
C SER A 485 10.14 10.21 -30.31
N GLU A 486 9.87 10.95 -29.23
CA GLU A 486 9.11 12.19 -29.25
C GLU A 486 9.76 13.25 -30.15
N ASP A 487 11.04 13.54 -29.95
CA ASP A 487 11.72 14.60 -30.70
C ASP A 487 11.87 14.25 -32.18
N ALA A 488 12.19 12.99 -32.50
CA ALA A 488 12.27 12.51 -33.88
C ALA A 488 10.92 12.60 -34.60
N LEU A 489 9.85 12.16 -33.93
CA LEU A 489 8.50 12.18 -34.49
C LEU A 489 8.01 13.62 -34.74
N VAL A 490 8.12 14.50 -33.75
CA VAL A 490 7.66 15.89 -33.87
C VAL A 490 8.45 16.61 -34.96
N ALA A 491 9.79 16.47 -34.98
CA ALA A 491 10.62 17.09 -36.01
C ALA A 491 10.20 16.63 -37.42
N ARG A 492 10.00 15.32 -37.60
CA ARG A 492 9.61 14.77 -38.90
C ARG A 492 8.22 15.22 -39.35
N LEU A 493 7.24 15.27 -38.45
CA LEU A 493 5.89 15.73 -38.79
C LEU A 493 5.88 17.22 -39.20
N LEU A 494 6.78 18.03 -38.65
CA LEU A 494 6.91 19.44 -39.04
C LEU A 494 7.50 19.65 -40.44
N ASP A 495 8.09 18.62 -41.05
CA ASP A 495 8.52 18.65 -42.45
C ASP A 495 7.34 18.40 -43.43
N GLU A 496 6.17 17.97 -42.93
CA GLU A 496 5.01 17.67 -43.76
C GLU A 496 4.15 18.92 -44.06
N PRO A 497 3.59 19.03 -45.27
CA PRO A 497 2.75 20.17 -45.64
C PRO A 497 1.53 20.36 -44.72
N GLY A 498 1.31 21.60 -44.28
CA GLY A 498 0.16 21.96 -43.43
C GLY A 498 0.37 21.76 -41.93
N LEU A 499 1.49 21.15 -41.52
CA LEU A 499 1.90 21.03 -40.13
C LEU A 499 2.91 22.13 -39.77
N PHE A 500 2.70 22.78 -38.62
CA PHE A 500 3.61 23.79 -38.09
C PHE A 500 3.66 23.74 -36.57
N ALA A 501 4.75 24.22 -36.00
CA ALA A 501 4.97 24.19 -34.55
C ALA A 501 4.01 25.16 -33.83
N THR A 502 3.53 24.75 -32.65
CA THR A 502 2.71 25.59 -31.78
C THR A 502 3.32 25.69 -30.40
N ALA A 503 3.13 26.83 -29.74
CA ALA A 503 3.54 27.01 -28.35
C ALA A 503 2.70 26.09 -27.44
N VAL A 504 3.37 25.40 -26.53
CA VAL A 504 2.70 24.59 -25.51
C VAL A 504 2.04 25.53 -24.49
N PRO A 505 0.75 25.36 -24.17
CA PRO A 505 0.10 26.16 -23.14
C PRO A 505 0.80 25.99 -21.78
N GLY A 506 0.88 27.08 -21.01
CA GLY A 506 1.55 27.08 -19.71
C GLY A 506 0.93 26.07 -18.73
N GLY A 507 1.77 25.28 -18.07
CA GLY A 507 1.35 24.19 -17.16
C GLY A 507 1.12 22.85 -17.85
N LEU A 508 1.16 22.78 -19.20
CA LEU A 508 1.05 21.55 -19.98
C LEU A 508 2.39 21.07 -20.56
N GLU A 509 3.51 21.58 -20.08
CA GLU A 509 4.85 21.22 -20.54
C GLU A 509 5.13 19.72 -20.33
N PRO A 510 5.84 19.02 -21.24
CA PRO A 510 6.21 17.61 -21.09
C PRO A 510 6.84 17.31 -19.72
N PRO A 511 6.61 16.13 -19.13
CA PRO A 511 7.21 15.79 -17.84
C PRO A 511 8.74 15.75 -17.98
N ASP A 512 9.47 16.06 -16.92
CA ASP A 512 10.92 15.90 -16.90
C ASP A 512 11.32 14.46 -17.23
N GLN A 513 12.50 14.29 -17.85
CA GLN A 513 12.95 12.96 -18.30
C GLN A 513 12.95 11.93 -17.16
N ASN A 514 13.35 12.32 -15.94
CA ASN A 514 13.38 11.42 -14.78
C ASN A 514 12.00 10.85 -14.39
N TRP A 515 10.92 11.53 -14.76
CA TRP A 515 9.55 11.15 -14.43
C TRP A 515 8.74 10.73 -15.67
N LEU A 516 9.37 10.68 -16.84
CA LEU A 516 8.68 10.45 -18.10
C LEU A 516 8.09 9.04 -18.18
N ALA A 517 8.85 8.01 -17.81
CA ALA A 517 8.33 6.64 -17.76
C ALA A 517 7.14 6.49 -16.79
N HIS A 518 7.20 7.18 -15.63
CA HIS A 518 6.12 7.20 -14.64
C HIS A 518 4.87 7.91 -15.17
N ALA A 519 5.04 9.03 -15.88
CA ALA A 519 3.94 9.74 -16.51
C ALA A 519 3.27 8.90 -17.61
N VAL A 520 4.04 8.24 -18.46
CA VAL A 520 3.52 7.32 -19.49
C VAL A 520 2.73 6.17 -18.85
N ALA A 521 3.26 5.57 -17.79
CA ALA A 521 2.55 4.52 -17.04
C ALA A 521 1.26 5.06 -16.40
N ALA A 522 1.29 6.25 -15.81
CA ALA A 522 0.10 6.88 -15.23
C ALA A 522 -0.96 7.17 -16.30
N MET A 523 -0.57 7.60 -17.51
CA MET A 523 -1.52 7.81 -18.61
C MET A 523 -2.22 6.50 -18.99
N GLU A 524 -1.48 5.40 -19.11
CA GLU A 524 -2.06 4.07 -19.37
C GLU A 524 -3.01 3.62 -18.25
N GLN A 525 -2.63 3.86 -16.99
CA GLN A 525 -3.51 3.56 -15.86
C GLN A 525 -4.76 4.45 -15.86
N GLY A 526 -4.64 5.72 -16.26
CA GLY A 526 -5.79 6.61 -16.46
C GLY A 526 -6.72 6.11 -17.57
N LEU A 527 -6.16 5.53 -18.64
CA LEU A 527 -6.93 4.85 -19.67
C LEU A 527 -7.66 3.62 -19.10
N ALA A 528 -6.98 2.81 -18.28
CA ALA A 528 -7.60 1.66 -17.60
C ALA A 528 -8.79 2.09 -16.73
N VAL A 529 -8.64 3.14 -15.92
CA VAL A 529 -9.74 3.69 -15.11
C VAL A 529 -10.89 4.21 -15.99
N SER A 530 -10.57 4.79 -17.15
CA SER A 530 -11.58 5.19 -18.15
C SER A 530 -12.39 3.99 -18.65
N CYS A 531 -11.69 2.93 -19.04
CA CYS A 531 -12.28 1.73 -19.58
C CYS A 531 -13.05 0.91 -18.54
N ALA A 532 -12.68 0.99 -17.25
CA ALA A 532 -13.39 0.35 -16.15
C ALA A 532 -14.84 0.86 -15.99
N SER A 533 -15.16 2.01 -16.56
CA SER A 533 -16.51 2.61 -16.54
C SER A 533 -17.34 2.28 -17.79
N LEU A 534 -16.82 1.47 -18.73
CA LEU A 534 -17.55 1.10 -19.94
C LEU A 534 -18.59 0.00 -19.65
N ASP A 535 -19.70 0.05 -20.38
CA ASP A 535 -20.77 -0.94 -20.26
C ASP A 535 -20.27 -2.37 -20.53
N GLY A 536 -20.58 -3.28 -19.60
CA GLY A 536 -20.23 -4.69 -19.68
C GLY A 536 -18.80 -5.03 -19.24
N VAL A 537 -18.05 -4.07 -18.71
CA VAL A 537 -16.74 -4.32 -18.10
C VAL A 537 -16.93 -4.79 -16.65
N PRO A 538 -16.29 -5.90 -16.22
CA PRO A 538 -16.41 -6.40 -14.84
C PRO A 538 -15.92 -5.37 -13.80
N GLU A 539 -16.56 -5.35 -12.63
CA GLU A 539 -16.19 -4.45 -11.53
C GLU A 539 -14.74 -4.66 -11.07
N GLU A 540 -14.24 -5.88 -11.20
CA GLU A 540 -12.88 -6.25 -10.84
C GLU A 540 -11.87 -5.83 -11.91
N PHE A 541 -12.24 -5.28 -13.08
CA PHE A 541 -11.32 -5.01 -14.20
C PHE A 541 -10.01 -4.32 -13.83
N LEU A 542 -10.01 -3.40 -12.87
CA LEU A 542 -8.79 -2.78 -12.35
C LEU A 542 -8.04 -3.74 -11.41
N PHE A 543 -6.72 -3.83 -11.60
CA PHE A 543 -5.83 -4.60 -10.74
C PHE A 543 -5.03 -3.66 -9.84
N ALA A 544 -4.90 -3.99 -8.55
CA ALA A 544 -4.24 -3.17 -7.54
C ALA A 544 -4.72 -1.70 -7.59
N GLU A 545 -6.04 -1.54 -7.53
CA GLU A 545 -6.75 -0.30 -7.84
C GLU A 545 -6.22 0.93 -7.06
N ARG A 546 -5.96 0.77 -5.77
CA ARG A 546 -5.38 1.83 -4.91
C ARG A 546 -3.96 2.22 -5.31
N ASN A 547 -3.18 1.27 -5.82
CA ASN A 547 -1.82 1.55 -6.29
C ASN A 547 -1.82 2.46 -7.53
N ILE A 548 -2.89 2.43 -8.35
CA ILE A 548 -3.04 3.35 -9.48
C ILE A 548 -3.09 4.80 -8.98
N PHE A 549 -3.98 5.07 -8.02
CA PHE A 549 -4.15 6.41 -7.47
C PHE A 549 -2.95 6.85 -6.61
N ASN A 550 -2.35 5.94 -5.82
CA ASN A 550 -1.11 6.21 -5.09
C ASN A 550 0.02 6.62 -6.05
N SER A 551 0.16 5.93 -7.18
CA SER A 551 1.19 6.22 -8.19
C SER A 551 0.96 7.59 -8.85
N MET A 552 -0.29 7.91 -9.22
CA MET A 552 -0.64 9.22 -9.78
C MET A 552 -0.45 10.36 -8.78
N LEU A 553 -0.80 10.15 -7.51
CA LEU A 553 -0.55 11.12 -6.43
C LEU A 553 0.94 11.36 -6.24
N GLN A 554 1.75 10.29 -6.23
CA GLN A 554 3.20 10.42 -6.15
C GLN A 554 3.76 11.18 -7.36
N LEU A 555 3.26 10.92 -8.57
CA LEU A 555 3.66 11.69 -9.75
C LEU A 555 3.36 13.18 -9.59
N CYS A 556 2.20 13.55 -9.03
CA CYS A 556 1.86 14.95 -8.76
C CYS A 556 2.80 15.60 -7.74
N LEU A 557 3.24 14.86 -6.71
CA LEU A 557 4.18 15.36 -5.71
C LEU A 557 5.58 15.59 -6.29
N GLN A 558 5.96 14.80 -7.30
CA GLN A 558 7.25 14.90 -7.97
C GLN A 558 7.26 15.93 -9.09
N LEU A 559 6.08 16.21 -9.66
CA LEU A 559 5.85 17.22 -10.69
C LEU A 559 4.81 18.25 -10.21
N PRO A 560 5.08 19.00 -9.12
CA PRO A 560 4.07 19.83 -8.45
C PRO A 560 3.52 20.95 -9.33
N ALA A 561 4.27 21.38 -10.35
CA ALA A 561 3.88 22.41 -11.30
C ALA A 561 3.18 21.87 -12.57
N ASN A 562 3.07 20.56 -12.75
CA ASN A 562 2.52 19.96 -13.98
C ASN A 562 1.00 19.78 -13.90
N ALA A 563 0.24 20.60 -14.62
CA ALA A 563 -1.22 20.55 -14.58
C ALA A 563 -1.79 19.26 -15.18
N ARG A 564 -1.13 18.65 -16.19
CA ARG A 564 -1.60 17.39 -16.78
C ARG A 564 -1.53 16.24 -15.79
N ALA A 565 -0.45 16.14 -15.02
CA ALA A 565 -0.34 15.13 -13.95
C ALA A 565 -1.48 15.30 -12.93
N ARG A 566 -1.80 16.55 -12.57
CA ARG A 566 -2.90 16.84 -11.66
C ARG A 566 -4.26 16.48 -12.23
N LEU A 567 -4.55 16.87 -13.47
CA LEU A 567 -5.80 16.58 -14.15
C LEU A 567 -5.98 15.09 -14.44
N LEU A 568 -4.88 14.36 -14.64
CA LEU A 568 -4.91 12.90 -14.76
C LEU A 568 -5.37 12.24 -13.46
N LEU A 569 -4.78 12.62 -12.31
CA LEU A 569 -5.18 12.14 -11.00
C LEU A 569 -6.64 12.49 -10.69
N LEU A 570 -7.02 13.75 -10.86
CA LEU A 570 -8.38 14.23 -10.60
C LEU A 570 -9.39 13.57 -11.54
N GLY A 571 -9.06 13.44 -12.82
CA GLY A 571 -9.88 12.75 -13.81
C GLY A 571 -10.13 11.29 -13.46
N ALA A 572 -9.09 10.57 -13.02
CA ALA A 572 -9.19 9.19 -12.57
C ALA A 572 -10.02 9.08 -11.28
N LEU A 573 -9.74 9.89 -10.26
CA LEU A 573 -10.47 9.87 -8.99
C LEU A 573 -11.94 10.26 -9.14
N HIS A 574 -12.27 11.21 -10.01
CA HIS A 574 -13.66 11.54 -10.31
C HIS A 574 -14.38 10.40 -11.03
N ARG A 575 -13.67 9.48 -11.73
CA ARG A 575 -14.32 8.31 -12.38
C ARG A 575 -14.56 7.27 -11.31
N GLU A 576 -13.58 7.07 -10.46
CA GLU A 576 -13.69 6.18 -9.33
C GLU A 576 -14.79 6.60 -8.36
N ALA A 577 -14.98 7.90 -8.12
CA ALA A 577 -16.07 8.39 -7.30
C ALA A 577 -17.46 7.95 -7.82
N MET A 578 -17.62 7.78 -9.14
CA MET A 578 -18.87 7.31 -9.74
C MET A 578 -19.00 5.78 -9.72
N ARG A 579 -17.87 5.06 -9.69
CA ARG A 579 -17.82 3.59 -9.78
C ARG A 579 -17.75 2.94 -8.41
N LYS A 580 -16.80 3.36 -7.58
CA LYS A 580 -16.56 2.93 -6.19
C LYS A 580 -16.30 4.16 -5.29
N PRO A 581 -17.37 4.86 -4.87
CA PRO A 581 -17.24 6.09 -4.07
C PRO A 581 -16.43 5.89 -2.78
N ALA A 582 -16.54 4.71 -2.15
CA ALA A 582 -15.78 4.38 -0.94
C ALA A 582 -14.25 4.42 -1.16
N ILE A 583 -13.75 3.95 -2.32
CA ILE A 583 -12.32 3.99 -2.63
C ILE A 583 -11.88 5.42 -2.94
N ALA A 584 -12.66 6.16 -3.74
CA ALA A 584 -12.34 7.55 -4.06
C ALA A 584 -12.26 8.44 -2.80
N ALA A 585 -13.17 8.23 -1.83
CA ALA A 585 -13.20 8.98 -0.57
C ALA A 585 -11.92 8.84 0.25
N GLU A 586 -11.21 7.71 0.14
CA GLU A 586 -9.91 7.48 0.82
C GLU A 586 -8.85 8.53 0.44
N TYR A 587 -8.97 9.16 -0.74
CA TYR A 587 -7.99 10.10 -1.28
C TYR A 587 -8.33 11.57 -1.02
N ARG A 588 -9.52 11.88 -0.49
CA ARG A 588 -10.05 13.23 -0.36
C ARG A 588 -9.07 14.19 0.34
N ASP A 589 -8.60 13.81 1.53
CA ASP A 589 -7.75 14.69 2.35
C ASP A 589 -6.35 14.85 1.76
N ARG A 590 -5.81 13.81 1.09
CA ARG A 590 -4.51 13.88 0.40
C ARG A 590 -4.57 14.81 -0.81
N VAL A 591 -5.69 14.80 -1.56
CA VAL A 591 -5.91 15.72 -2.68
C VAL A 591 -6.05 17.17 -2.21
N LEU A 592 -6.80 17.41 -1.12
CA LEU A 592 -6.91 18.73 -0.52
C LEU A 592 -5.56 19.24 0.01
N LEU A 593 -4.77 18.36 0.64
CA LEU A 593 -3.43 18.68 1.12
C LEU A 593 -2.50 19.03 -0.05
N LEU A 594 -2.52 18.23 -1.13
CA LEU A 594 -1.74 18.48 -2.34
C LEU A 594 -2.05 19.85 -2.94
N GLN A 595 -3.33 20.24 -3.02
CA GLN A 595 -3.73 21.56 -3.52
C GLN A 595 -3.26 22.69 -2.60
N LYS A 596 -3.28 22.48 -1.29
CA LYS A 596 -2.85 23.46 -0.29
C LYS A 596 -1.34 23.68 -0.29
N GLU A 597 -0.54 22.62 -0.35
CA GLU A 597 0.93 22.70 -0.27
C GLU A 597 1.57 23.04 -1.62
N HIS A 598 0.94 22.66 -2.73
CA HIS A 598 1.45 22.86 -4.08
C HIS A 598 0.39 23.51 -4.97
N PRO A 599 -0.03 24.77 -4.73
CA PRO A 599 -1.00 25.43 -5.60
C PRO A 599 -0.40 25.68 -6.99
N LEU A 600 -1.19 25.41 -8.03
CA LEU A 600 -0.88 25.80 -9.40
C LEU A 600 -1.36 27.24 -9.66
N THR A 601 -0.75 27.91 -10.64
CA THR A 601 -1.07 29.31 -10.97
C THR A 601 -1.42 29.45 -12.46
N GLY A 602 -2.05 30.58 -12.82
CA GLY A 602 -2.49 30.85 -14.18
C GLY A 602 -3.72 30.04 -14.58
N VAL A 603 -4.07 30.06 -15.87
CA VAL A 603 -5.30 29.43 -16.40
C VAL A 603 -5.37 27.93 -16.07
N ALA A 604 -4.25 27.22 -16.17
CA ALA A 604 -4.19 25.81 -15.79
C ALA A 604 -4.41 25.59 -14.28
N GLY A 605 -3.96 26.54 -13.44
CA GLY A 605 -4.21 26.54 -12.00
C GLY A 605 -5.69 26.72 -11.68
N ASP A 606 -6.37 27.67 -12.34
CA ASP A 606 -7.80 27.93 -12.15
C ASP A 606 -8.66 26.70 -12.50
N VAL A 607 -8.35 26.04 -13.63
CA VAL A 607 -9.02 24.80 -14.05
C VAL A 607 -8.77 23.66 -13.06
N VAL A 608 -7.54 23.52 -12.56
CA VAL A 608 -7.21 22.50 -11.56
C VAL A 608 -7.90 22.74 -10.23
N GLU A 609 -8.01 23.99 -9.78
CA GLU A 609 -8.70 24.35 -8.54
C GLU A 609 -10.19 24.00 -8.64
N GLU A 610 -10.83 24.39 -9.74
CA GLU A 610 -12.22 24.05 -10.04
C GLU A 610 -12.43 22.53 -10.14
N ALA A 611 -11.56 21.83 -10.86
CA ALA A 611 -11.59 20.37 -10.97
C ALA A 611 -11.45 19.70 -9.60
N THR A 612 -10.53 20.20 -8.76
CA THR A 612 -10.33 19.69 -7.39
C THR A 612 -11.62 19.83 -6.57
N ARG A 613 -12.30 20.98 -6.65
CA ARG A 613 -13.58 21.18 -5.96
C ARG A 613 -14.63 20.17 -6.41
N ARG A 614 -14.82 20.00 -7.72
CA ARG A 614 -15.80 19.04 -8.28
C ARG A 614 -15.51 17.60 -7.88
N VAL A 615 -14.23 17.20 -7.89
CA VAL A 615 -13.82 15.84 -7.48
C VAL A 615 -14.10 15.61 -5.99
N VAL A 616 -13.76 16.58 -5.14
CA VAL A 616 -14.02 16.49 -3.69
C VAL A 616 -15.51 16.45 -3.37
N GLU A 617 -16.33 17.20 -4.11
CA GLU A 617 -17.80 17.13 -4.03
C GLU A 617 -18.32 15.75 -4.46
N ALA A 618 -17.80 15.19 -5.55
CA ALA A 618 -18.17 13.85 -6.01
C ALA A 618 -17.79 12.75 -5.00
N MET A 619 -16.69 12.92 -4.26
CA MET A 619 -16.27 12.02 -3.17
C MET A 619 -17.15 12.14 -1.91
N ALA A 620 -17.91 13.22 -1.76
CA ALA A 620 -18.74 13.47 -0.58
C ALA A 620 -20.14 12.85 -0.67
N VAL A 621 -20.52 12.25 -1.81
CA VAL A 621 -21.83 11.63 -1.99
C VAL A 621 -21.93 10.37 -1.12
N ASP A 622 -23.06 10.29 -0.40
CA ASP A 622 -23.31 9.51 0.81
C ASP A 622 -22.95 8.01 0.74
N THR A 623 -22.06 7.57 1.64
CA THR A 623 -21.73 6.15 1.85
C THR A 623 -22.78 5.43 2.70
N SER A 624 -23.82 6.12 3.19
CA SER A 624 -24.89 5.52 4.00
C SER A 624 -25.91 4.69 3.20
N GLN A 625 -25.78 4.58 1.87
CA GLN A 625 -26.69 3.76 1.05
C GLN A 625 -26.13 2.37 0.69
N VAL A 626 -24.90 2.05 1.12
CA VAL A 626 -24.28 0.74 0.88
C VAL A 626 -23.81 0.16 2.21
N SER A 627 -24.77 -0.28 3.03
CA SER A 627 -24.56 -1.05 4.26
C SER A 627 -25.22 -2.41 4.14
#